data_AF-A0AA42DPD6-F1
#
_entry.id   AF-A0AA42DPD6-F1
#
_cell.length_a   1.000
_cell.length_b   1.000
_cell.length_c   1.000
_cell.angle_alpha   90.00
_cell.angle_beta   90.00
_cell.angle_gamma   90.00
#
_symmetry.space_group_name_H-M   'P 1'
#
loop_
_entity.id
_entity.type
_entity.pdbx_description
1 polymer ?
#
loop_
_entity_poly.entity_id
_entity_poly.type
_entity_poly.pdbx_seq_one_letter_code
_entity_poly.pdbx_strand_id
1 'polypeptide(L)'
;MNLFTHTPEVLLKSITDYFDSHNYKKDFLSSIYISNSCTPNYAVPIGLVGHQKRINGHLCDVFTLYLNGSLEKTNTHLGTPFGDIRTEHIPIVLYKLFLEKEAHASEFNSWITDNVFPISVLLSDYLV
;
A
#
# COMPACT_ATOMS: atom_id res chain seq x y z
N MET A 1 15.12 -0.10 -23.17
CA MET A 1 13.78 -0.62 -22.86
C MET A 1 13.78 -0.94 -21.38
N ASN A 2 13.33 -0.02 -20.53
CA ASN A 2 13.28 -0.23 -19.08
C ASN A 2 12.06 -1.08 -18.79
N LEU A 3 12.27 -2.37 -18.57
CA LEU A 3 11.23 -3.28 -18.14
C LEU A 3 11.08 -3.09 -16.63
N PHE A 4 10.02 -2.41 -16.20
CA PHE A 4 9.54 -2.49 -14.83
C PHE A 4 9.30 -3.98 -14.56
N THR A 5 10.10 -4.58 -13.68
CA THR A 5 10.17 -6.04 -13.57
C THR A 5 9.03 -6.63 -12.75
N HIS A 6 8.29 -5.79 -12.03
CA HIS A 6 7.23 -6.19 -11.12
C HIS A 6 5.86 -5.74 -11.63
N THR A 7 5.10 -6.66 -12.25
CA THR A 7 3.72 -6.37 -12.65
C THR A 7 2.79 -6.34 -11.43
N PRO A 8 1.59 -5.72 -11.51
CA PRO A 8 0.62 -5.74 -10.41
C PRO A 8 0.24 -7.16 -10.00
N GLU A 9 0.18 -8.09 -10.96
CA GLU A 9 -0.10 -9.52 -10.73
C GLU A 9 1.00 -10.20 -9.89
N VAL A 10 2.27 -9.94 -10.21
CA VAL A 10 3.41 -10.49 -9.45
C VAL A 10 3.42 -9.93 -8.02
N LEU A 11 3.14 -8.64 -7.87
CA LEU A 11 3.06 -8.02 -6.55
C LEU A 11 1.88 -8.56 -5.73
N LEU A 12 0.69 -8.69 -6.33
CA LEU A 12 -0.47 -9.27 -5.67
C LEU A 12 -0.20 -10.71 -5.21
N LYS A 13 0.46 -11.51 -6.05
CA LYS A 13 0.88 -12.86 -5.67
C LYS A 13 1.85 -12.83 -4.48
N SER A 14 2.85 -11.96 -4.51
CA SER A 14 3.81 -11.80 -3.40
C SER A 14 3.14 -11.42 -2.09
N ILE A 15 2.15 -10.51 -2.14
CA ILE A 15 1.33 -10.13 -0.97
C ILE A 15 0.56 -11.35 -0.45
N THR A 16 -0.10 -12.08 -1.35
CA THR A 16 -0.91 -13.26 -1.00
C THR A 16 -0.04 -14.37 -0.38
N ASP A 17 1.07 -14.73 -1.03
CA ASP A 17 2.01 -15.73 -0.54
C ASP A 17 2.56 -15.36 0.85
N TYR A 18 2.86 -14.06 1.06
CA TYR A 18 3.34 -13.58 2.36
C TYR A 18 2.27 -13.72 3.44
N PHE A 19 1.01 -13.35 3.15
CA PHE A 19 -0.10 -13.44 4.09
C PHE A 19 -0.41 -14.90 4.44
N ASP A 20 -0.43 -15.78 3.44
CA ASP A 20 -0.63 -17.23 3.61
C ASP A 20 0.46 -17.85 4.49
N SER A 21 1.73 -17.49 4.25
CA SER A 21 2.85 -17.98 5.06
C SER A 21 2.77 -17.56 6.54
N HIS A 22 2.04 -16.49 6.83
CA HIS A 22 1.77 -16.00 8.20
C HIS A 22 0.42 -16.46 8.74
N ASN A 23 -0.29 -17.37 8.05
CA ASN A 23 -1.63 -17.84 8.41
C ASN A 23 -2.67 -16.71 8.52
N TYR A 24 -2.51 -15.64 7.75
CA TYR A 24 -3.42 -14.51 7.75
C TYR A 24 -4.64 -14.79 6.87
N LYS A 25 -5.81 -15.00 7.47
CA LYS A 25 -7.01 -15.52 6.78
C LYS A 25 -8.09 -14.49 6.46
N LYS A 26 -7.88 -13.21 6.79
CA LYS A 26 -8.89 -12.16 6.55
C LYS A 26 -8.74 -11.57 5.16
N ASP A 27 -9.86 -11.41 4.48
CA ASP A 27 -9.89 -10.86 3.12
C ASP A 27 -9.87 -9.32 3.15
N PHE A 28 -8.67 -8.77 3.26
CA PHE A 28 -8.41 -7.35 3.06
C PHE A 28 -7.89 -7.02 1.65
N LEU A 29 -7.69 -8.05 0.81
CA LEU A 29 -7.19 -7.86 -0.55
C LEU A 29 -8.17 -7.05 -1.39
N SER A 30 -9.47 -7.15 -1.11
CA SER A 30 -10.53 -6.33 -1.69
C SER A 30 -10.33 -4.81 -1.49
N SER A 31 -9.51 -4.40 -0.52
CA SER A 31 -9.23 -3.00 -0.21
C SER A 31 -7.95 -2.45 -0.88
N ILE A 32 -7.20 -3.29 -1.60
CA ILE A 32 -5.92 -2.95 -2.22
C ILE A 32 -6.10 -2.75 -3.72
N TYR A 33 -5.68 -1.60 -4.22
CA TYR A 33 -5.59 -1.31 -5.65
C TYR A 33 -4.13 -1.12 -6.07
N ILE A 34 -3.67 -1.89 -7.04
CA ILE A 34 -2.28 -1.86 -7.54
C ILE A 34 -2.29 -1.40 -8.99
N SER A 35 -1.51 -0.36 -9.30
CA SER A 35 -1.36 0.20 -10.64
C SER A 35 0.11 0.41 -10.99
N ASN A 36 0.47 0.11 -12.24
CA ASN A 36 1.79 0.44 -12.80
C ASN A 36 1.76 1.68 -13.72
N SER A 37 0.60 2.34 -13.84
CA SER A 37 0.45 3.58 -14.58
C SER A 37 0.17 4.74 -13.63
N CYS A 38 0.63 5.94 -14.02
CA CYS A 38 0.33 7.24 -13.39
C CYS A 38 -1.17 7.58 -13.32
N THR A 39 -2.08 6.64 -13.60
CA THR A 39 -3.52 6.87 -13.60
C THR A 39 -4.02 6.91 -12.15
N PRO A 40 -4.48 8.09 -11.67
CA PRO A 40 -5.01 8.29 -10.33
C PRO A 40 -6.30 7.50 -10.08
N ASN A 41 -6.25 6.27 -9.63
CA ASN A 41 -7.37 5.71 -8.87
C ASN A 41 -7.05 5.79 -7.37
N TYR A 42 -6.73 7.01 -6.92
CA TYR A 42 -6.43 7.31 -5.51
C TYR A 42 -7.68 7.29 -4.64
N ALA A 43 -8.88 7.08 -5.18
CA ALA A 43 -10.13 7.05 -4.42
C ALA A 43 -10.43 5.65 -3.84
N VAL A 44 -9.39 4.91 -3.45
CA VAL A 44 -9.52 3.58 -2.82
C VAL A 44 -8.88 3.58 -1.43
N PRO A 45 -9.27 2.68 -0.52
CA PRO A 45 -8.73 2.65 0.84
C PRO A 45 -7.20 2.48 0.88
N ILE A 46 -6.63 1.62 0.01
CA ILE A 46 -5.18 1.40 -0.13
C ILE A 46 -4.82 1.42 -1.62
N GLY A 47 -4.06 2.42 -2.05
CA GLY A 47 -3.52 2.53 -3.40
C GLY A 47 -2.02 2.29 -3.45
N LEU A 48 -1.56 1.52 -4.43
CA LEU A 48 -0.16 1.30 -4.74
C LEU A 48 0.10 1.72 -6.19
N VAL A 49 0.90 2.76 -6.40
CA VAL A 49 1.25 3.25 -7.75
C VAL A 49 2.74 3.03 -8.01
N GLY A 50 3.05 2.18 -8.99
CA GLY A 50 4.40 1.75 -9.32
C GLY A 50 5.14 2.75 -10.21
N HIS A 51 6.40 3.00 -9.87
CA HIS A 51 7.34 3.81 -10.66
C HIS A 51 8.78 3.41 -10.35
N GLN A 52 9.74 3.96 -11.08
CA GLN A 52 11.16 3.74 -10.81
C GLN A 52 11.74 4.94 -10.06
N LYS A 53 12.56 4.66 -9.03
CA LYS A 53 13.25 5.67 -8.24
C LYS A 53 14.74 5.33 -8.14
N ARG A 54 15.58 6.37 -8.11
CA ARG A 54 17.02 6.19 -7.90
C ARG A 54 17.34 6.18 -6.41
N ILE A 55 17.82 5.06 -5.90
CA ILE A 55 18.18 4.85 -4.49
C ILE A 55 19.65 4.43 -4.44
N ASN A 56 20.49 5.20 -3.73
CA ASN A 56 21.93 4.94 -3.62
C ASN A 56 22.62 4.72 -4.98
N GLY A 57 22.20 5.46 -6.01
CA GLY A 57 22.77 5.38 -7.36
C GLY A 57 22.15 4.31 -8.27
N HIS A 58 21.37 3.38 -7.74
CA HIS A 58 20.71 2.30 -8.48
C HIS A 58 19.26 2.65 -8.83
N LEU A 59 18.80 2.25 -10.00
CA LEU A 59 17.39 2.36 -10.38
C LEU A 59 16.61 1.19 -9.78
N CYS A 60 15.61 1.48 -8.97
CA CYS A 60 14.80 0.48 -8.27
C CYS A 60 13.31 0.64 -8.60
N ASP A 61 12.60 -0.49 -8.65
CA ASP A 61 11.14 -0.52 -8.77
C ASP A 61 10.53 -0.26 -7.38
N VAL A 62 9.73 0.80 -7.26
CA VAL A 62 9.05 1.22 -6.03
C VAL A 62 7.57 1.41 -6.28
N PHE A 63 6.78 1.46 -5.21
CA PHE A 63 5.38 1.88 -5.24
C PHE A 63 5.16 3.02 -4.25
N THR A 64 4.50 4.09 -4.69
CA THR A 64 3.95 5.09 -3.75
C THR A 64 2.72 4.49 -3.08
N LEU A 65 2.72 4.48 -1.75
CA LEU A 65 1.57 4.07 -0.94
C LEU A 65 0.63 5.26 -0.72
N TYR A 66 -0.63 5.08 -1.10
CA TYR A 66 -1.73 6.00 -0.82
C TYR A 66 -2.70 5.33 0.14
N LEU A 67 -3.15 6.05 1.17
CA LEU A 67 -4.13 5.55 2.13
C LEU A 67 -5.29 6.53 2.26
N ASN A 68 -6.45 6.03 2.69
CA ASN A 68 -7.64 6.84 3.00
C ASN A 68 -8.25 7.51 1.75
N GLY A 69 -8.39 6.76 0.66
CA GLY A 69 -9.23 7.17 -0.47
C GLY A 69 -10.66 6.66 -0.30
N SER A 70 -11.63 7.36 -0.88
CA SER A 70 -13.03 6.95 -0.87
C SER A 70 -13.77 7.38 -2.14
N LEU A 71 -14.68 6.52 -2.62
CA LEU A 71 -15.63 6.76 -3.71
C LEU A 71 -17.08 6.83 -3.21
N GLU A 72 -17.30 6.96 -1.90
CA GLU A 72 -18.63 7.05 -1.35
C GLU A 72 -19.35 8.31 -1.80
N LYS A 73 -20.65 8.19 -2.12
CA LYS A 73 -21.47 9.26 -2.73
C LYS A 73 -21.42 10.60 -1.98
N THR A 74 -21.21 10.57 -0.67
CA THR A 74 -21.16 11.76 0.21
C THR A 74 -19.77 12.10 0.71
N ASN A 75 -18.74 11.29 0.39
CA ASN A 75 -17.40 11.42 0.94
C ASN A 75 -16.31 11.01 -0.07
N THR A 76 -16.43 11.48 -1.32
CA THR A 76 -15.42 11.20 -2.36
C THR A 76 -14.15 12.01 -2.12
N HIS A 77 -13.03 11.35 -1.91
CA HIS A 77 -11.72 11.99 -1.79
C HIS A 77 -10.58 11.07 -2.22
N LEU A 78 -9.47 11.69 -2.61
CA LEU A 78 -8.23 10.99 -2.97
C LEU A 78 -7.46 10.60 -1.69
N GLY A 79 -6.83 9.44 -1.74
CA GLY A 79 -5.94 8.97 -0.71
C GLY A 79 -4.72 9.88 -0.56
N THR A 80 -4.24 9.96 0.67
CA THR A 80 -3.05 10.72 1.03
C THR A 80 -1.81 9.88 0.73
N PRO A 81 -0.80 10.42 0.03
CA PRO A 81 0.46 9.73 -0.19
C PRO A 81 1.26 9.66 1.13
N PHE A 82 1.72 8.47 1.50
CA PHE A 82 2.60 8.24 2.65
C PHE A 82 4.08 8.13 2.26
N GLY A 83 4.37 7.77 1.01
CA GLY A 83 5.74 7.75 0.46
C GLY A 83 6.01 6.53 -0.43
N ASP A 84 7.24 6.45 -0.93
CA ASP A 84 7.67 5.38 -1.84
C ASP A 84 8.26 4.21 -1.05
N ILE A 85 7.90 2.99 -1.43
CA ILE A 85 8.35 1.76 -0.78
C ILE A 85 8.91 0.83 -1.86
N ARG A 86 10.06 0.21 -1.59
CA ARG A 86 10.65 -0.79 -2.51
C ARG A 86 9.70 -1.97 -2.66
N THR A 87 9.57 -2.49 -3.88
CA THR A 87 8.59 -3.53 -4.20
C THR A 87 8.70 -4.76 -3.29
N GLU A 88 9.92 -5.16 -2.93
CA GLU A 88 10.18 -6.29 -2.03
C GLU A 88 9.68 -6.09 -0.59
N HIS A 89 9.46 -4.84 -0.17
CA HIS A 89 8.99 -4.51 1.18
C HIS A 89 7.46 -4.37 1.27
N ILE A 90 6.76 -4.25 0.15
CA ILE A 90 5.31 -4.04 0.11
C ILE A 90 4.53 -5.14 0.87
N PRO A 91 4.79 -6.46 0.67
CA PRO A 91 4.09 -7.50 1.42
C PRO A 91 4.23 -7.36 2.93
N ILE A 92 5.45 -7.05 3.39
CA ILE A 92 5.77 -6.88 4.82
C ILE A 92 5.04 -5.65 5.39
N VAL A 93 5.07 -4.54 4.66
CA VAL A 93 4.42 -3.29 5.06
C VAL A 93 2.91 -3.48 5.19
N LEU A 94 2.27 -4.07 4.16
CA LEU A 94 0.84 -4.30 4.19
C LEU A 94 0.44 -5.24 5.33
N TYR A 95 1.19 -6.32 5.54
CA TYR A 95 0.94 -7.23 6.66
C TYR A 95 0.99 -6.50 8.01
N LYS A 96 2.03 -5.69 8.24
CA LYS A 96 2.14 -4.88 9.47
C LYS A 96 0.98 -3.89 9.61
N LEU A 97 0.61 -3.21 8.53
CA LEU A 97 -0.50 -2.26 8.51
C LEU A 97 -1.83 -2.94 8.89
N PHE A 98 -2.08 -4.14 8.35
CA PHE A 98 -3.30 -4.89 8.67
C PHE A 98 -3.30 -5.44 10.10
N LEU A 99 -2.17 -5.93 10.62
CA LEU A 99 -2.08 -6.31 12.03
C LEU A 99 -2.36 -5.14 12.96
N GLU A 100 -1.81 -3.96 12.66
CA GLU A 100 -2.10 -2.76 13.43
C GLU A 100 -3.59 -2.42 13.34
N LYS A 101 -4.17 -2.40 12.13
CA LYS A 101 -5.61 -2.12 11.91
C LYS A 101 -6.51 -3.07 12.70
N GLU A 102 -6.14 -4.33 12.85
CA GLU A 102 -6.92 -5.33 13.58
C GLU A 102 -7.03 -5.05 15.07
N ALA A 103 -6.10 -4.32 15.66
CA ALA A 103 -6.19 -3.87 17.05
C ALA A 103 -7.32 -2.84 17.25
N HIS A 104 -7.96 -2.36 16.17
CA HIS A 104 -9.00 -1.35 16.21
C HIS A 104 -10.32 -1.84 15.58
N ALA A 105 -11.42 -1.60 16.29
CA ALA A 105 -12.77 -1.94 15.82
C ALA A 105 -13.33 -0.96 14.76
N SER A 106 -12.71 0.20 14.56
CA SER A 106 -13.16 1.20 13.60
C SER A 106 -13.02 0.73 12.15
N GLU A 107 -13.78 1.34 11.24
CA GLU A 107 -13.62 1.12 9.81
C GLU A 107 -12.24 1.60 9.32
N PHE A 108 -11.79 1.08 8.16
CA PHE A 108 -10.42 1.29 7.68
C PHE A 108 -10.05 2.77 7.50
N ASN A 109 -10.90 3.55 6.84
CA ASN A 109 -10.65 4.96 6.59
C ASN A 109 -10.70 5.82 7.87
N SER A 110 -11.66 5.55 8.78
CA SER A 110 -11.71 6.20 10.09
C SER A 110 -10.46 5.88 10.91
N TRP A 111 -10.03 4.61 10.91
CA TRP A 111 -8.81 4.20 11.58
C TRP A 111 -7.58 4.94 11.05
N ILE A 112 -7.40 5.06 9.73
CA ILE A 112 -6.27 5.80 9.16
C ILE A 112 -6.29 7.25 9.64
N THR A 113 -7.46 7.91 9.59
CA THR A 113 -7.62 9.30 10.01
C THR A 113 -7.21 9.51 11.47
N ASP A 114 -7.59 8.60 12.35
CA ASP A 114 -7.30 8.69 13.78
C ASP A 114 -5.85 8.27 14.13
N ASN A 115 -5.17 7.54 13.24
CA ASN A 115 -3.87 6.91 13.50
C ASN A 115 -2.78 7.33 12.51
N VAL A 116 -2.90 8.50 11.87
CA VAL A 116 -1.91 9.01 10.91
C VAL A 116 -0.49 8.98 11.48
N PHE A 117 -0.29 9.44 12.72
CA PHE A 117 1.03 9.45 13.35
C PHE A 117 1.59 8.05 13.62
N PRO A 118 0.88 7.13 14.31
CA PRO A 118 1.30 5.73 14.43
C PRO A 118 1.63 5.05 13.10
N ILE A 119 0.79 5.24 12.08
CA ILE A 119 1.01 4.69 10.73
C ILE A 119 2.29 5.27 10.13
N SER A 120 2.52 6.58 10.27
CA SER A 120 3.73 7.23 9.75
C SER A 120 5.00 6.68 10.39
N VAL A 121 4.96 6.39 11.70
CA VAL A 121 6.07 5.74 12.43
C VAL A 121 6.28 4.29 11.97
N LEU A 122 5.21 3.52 11.76
CA LEU A 122 5.29 2.16 11.24
C LEU A 122 5.93 2.10 9.85
N LEU A 123 5.61 3.08 9.00
CA LEU A 123 6.08 3.13 7.63
C LEU A 123 7.49 3.69 7.48
N SER A 124 7.98 4.51 8.41
CA SER A 124 9.24 5.25 8.26
C SER A 124 10.46 4.37 7.97
N ASP A 125 10.48 3.14 8.49
CA ASP A 125 11.56 2.18 8.26
C ASP A 125 11.64 1.65 6.82
N TYR A 126 10.59 1.87 6.02
CA TYR A 126 10.43 1.32 4.69
C TYR A 126 10.38 2.37 3.58
N LEU A 127 10.26 3.65 3.95
CA LEU A 127 10.18 4.75 2.99
C LEU A 127 11.55 5.03 2.37
N VAL A 128 11.57 5.23 1.06
CA VAL A 128 12.76 5.50 0.24
C VAL A 128 12.55 6.67 -0.71
#